data_AF-A0A7W1TCB5-F1
#
_entry.id   AF-A0A7W1TCB5-F1
#
_cell.length_a   1.000
_cell.length_b   1.000
_cell.length_c   1.000
_cell.angle_alpha   90.00
_cell.angle_beta   90.00
_cell.angle_gamma   90.00
#
_symmetry.space_group_name_H-M   'P 1'
#
loop_
_entity.id
_entity.type
_entity.pdbx_description
1 polymer ?
#
loop_
_entity_poly.entity_id
_entity_poly.type
_entity_poly.pdbx_seq_one_letter_code
_entity_poly.pdbx_strand_id
1 'polypeptide(L)'
;AKAAPAAPGEPATKGFIRPLTGKERRELEGLDDKLAKAEEAVAMLQERIGTAKVVNSPSLMATACSDLALAQSEVERLYGRWTELSERAGA
;
A
#
# COMPACT_ATOMS: atom_id res chain seq x y z
N ALA A 1 37.81 -4.61 28.36
CA ALA A 1 37.23 -5.96 28.38
C ALA A 1 36.23 -6.10 27.22
N LYS A 2 36.36 -7.21 26.46
CA LYS A 2 35.41 -7.95 25.59
C LYS A 2 34.17 -7.22 25.00
N ALA A 3 34.04 -7.12 23.66
CA ALA A 3 33.51 -8.12 22.68
C ALA A 3 32.02 -8.44 22.91
N ALA A 4 31.10 -8.43 21.94
CA ALA A 4 31.21 -8.87 20.54
C ALA A 4 30.08 -8.26 19.65
N PRO A 5 30.19 -8.34 18.32
CA PRO A 5 29.38 -7.64 17.32
C PRO A 5 28.10 -8.39 16.94
N ALA A 6 27.06 -7.67 16.55
CA ALA A 6 25.88 -8.27 15.93
C ALA A 6 26.23 -8.79 14.52
N ALA A 7 25.95 -10.06 14.31
CA ALA A 7 26.27 -10.83 13.11
C ALA A 7 25.53 -10.33 11.84
N PRO A 8 26.10 -10.59 10.65
CA PRO A 8 25.58 -10.16 9.36
C PRO A 8 24.33 -10.95 8.94
N GLY A 9 23.22 -10.23 8.75
CA GLY A 9 21.97 -10.75 8.20
C GLY A 9 21.95 -10.69 6.67
N GLU A 10 22.36 -11.81 6.08
CA GLU A 10 22.01 -12.36 4.76
C GLU A 10 22.45 -11.63 3.46
N PRO A 11 23.06 -12.36 2.50
CA PRO A 11 23.37 -11.83 1.19
C PRO A 11 22.05 -11.63 0.41
N ALA A 12 21.82 -10.41 -0.05
CA ALA A 12 20.89 -10.13 -1.13
C ALA A 12 21.21 -11.07 -2.30
N THR A 13 20.38 -12.08 -2.52
CA THR A 13 20.55 -13.04 -3.60
C THR A 13 20.38 -12.29 -4.92
N LYS A 14 21.51 -12.04 -5.55
CA LYS A 14 21.63 -11.41 -6.86
C LYS A 14 21.01 -12.34 -7.90
N GLY A 15 19.85 -11.93 -8.44
CA GLY A 15 19.61 -12.01 -9.89
C GLY A 15 18.88 -13.22 -10.48
N PHE A 16 17.85 -13.77 -9.84
CA PHE A 16 16.84 -14.53 -10.58
C PHE A 16 15.44 -14.05 -10.20
N ILE A 17 14.83 -13.26 -11.09
CA ILE A 17 13.42 -12.88 -10.98
C ILE A 17 12.60 -14.17 -11.03
N ARG A 18 12.02 -14.57 -9.90
CA ARG A 18 11.20 -15.78 -9.83
C ARG A 18 9.90 -15.53 -10.61
N PRO A 19 9.53 -16.42 -11.54
CA PRO A 19 8.26 -16.30 -12.26
C PRO A 19 7.08 -16.30 -11.29
N LEU A 20 6.01 -15.61 -11.68
CA LEU A 20 4.79 -15.56 -10.88
C LEU A 20 4.18 -16.96 -10.71
N THR A 21 3.71 -17.25 -9.50
CA THR A 21 2.84 -18.38 -9.22
C THR A 21 1.43 -18.13 -9.74
N GLY A 22 0.60 -19.17 -9.82
CA GLY A 22 -0.80 -19.01 -10.25
C GLY A 22 -1.64 -18.14 -9.31
N LYS A 23 -1.28 -18.08 -8.01
CA LYS A 23 -1.94 -17.19 -7.05
C LYS A 23 -1.55 -15.74 -7.30
N GLU A 24 -0.26 -15.48 -7.54
CA GLU A 24 0.25 -14.13 -7.80
C GLU A 24 -0.27 -13.58 -9.14
N ARG A 25 -0.44 -14.40 -10.18
CA ARG A 25 -1.08 -13.95 -11.43
C ARG A 25 -2.51 -13.46 -11.20
N ARG A 26 -3.32 -14.26 -10.51
CA ARG A 26 -4.70 -13.86 -10.14
C ARG A 26 -4.74 -12.65 -9.24
N GLU A 27 -3.74 -12.51 -8.36
CA GLU A 27 -3.61 -11.33 -7.53
C GLU A 27 -3.37 -10.10 -8.40
N LEU A 28 -2.38 -10.14 -9.30
CA LEU A 28 -2.05 -9.06 -10.23
C LEU A 28 -3.26 -8.67 -11.10
N GLU A 29 -3.95 -9.65 -11.69
CA GLU A 29 -5.18 -9.45 -12.48
C GLU A 29 -6.28 -8.72 -11.69
N GLY A 30 -6.31 -8.87 -10.36
CA GLY A 30 -7.29 -8.23 -9.49
C GLY A 30 -6.77 -7.01 -8.74
N LEU A 31 -5.51 -6.60 -8.93
CA LEU A 31 -4.96 -5.43 -8.26
C LEU A 31 -5.49 -4.12 -8.85
N ASP A 32 -5.70 -4.04 -10.16
CA ASP A 32 -6.22 -2.84 -10.82
C ASP A 32 -7.61 -2.45 -10.26
N ASP A 33 -8.53 -3.42 -10.14
CA ASP A 33 -9.85 -3.20 -9.55
C ASP A 33 -9.79 -2.79 -8.07
N LYS A 34 -8.84 -3.36 -7.31
CA LYS A 34 -8.64 -3.00 -5.90
C LYS A 34 -8.08 -1.59 -5.77
N LEU A 35 -7.16 -1.22 -6.66
CA LEU A 35 -6.54 0.08 -6.71
C LEU A 35 -7.57 1.15 -7.02
N ALA A 36 -8.38 0.96 -8.06
CA ALA A 36 -9.46 1.88 -8.42
C ALA A 36 -10.43 2.11 -7.26
N LYS A 37 -10.80 1.06 -6.51
CA LYS A 37 -11.66 1.18 -5.32
C LYS A 37 -10.99 1.91 -4.16
N ALA A 38 -9.70 1.66 -3.95
CA ALA A 38 -8.95 2.34 -2.90
C ALA A 38 -8.77 3.84 -3.23
N GLU A 39 -8.52 4.18 -4.49
CA GLU A 39 -8.44 5.55 -4.99
C GLU A 39 -9.81 6.26 -4.90
N GLU A 40 -10.90 5.57 -5.24
CA GLU A 40 -12.27 6.09 -5.05
C GLU A 40 -12.54 6.39 -3.56
N ALA A 41 -12.14 5.50 -2.65
CA ALA A 41 -12.28 5.72 -1.22
C ALA A 41 -11.48 6.95 -0.74
N VAL A 42 -10.25 7.14 -1.25
CA VAL A 42 -9.44 8.35 -0.98
C VAL A 42 -10.19 9.60 -1.44
N ALA A 43 -10.73 9.61 -2.66
CA ALA A 43 -11.46 10.75 -3.20
C ALA A 43 -12.71 11.07 -2.35
N MET A 44 -13.51 10.06 -2.01
CA MET A 44 -14.69 10.23 -1.16
C MET A 44 -14.35 10.80 0.23
N LEU A 45 -13.25 10.34 0.83
CA LEU A 45 -12.79 10.82 2.14
C LEU A 45 -12.27 12.26 2.07
N GLN A 46 -11.55 12.61 1.01
CA GLN A 46 -11.12 13.99 0.75
C GLN A 46 -12.32 14.94 0.62
N GLU A 47 -13.35 14.55 -0.14
CA GLU A 47 -14.60 15.33 -0.23
C GLU A 47 -15.29 15.46 1.12
N ARG A 48 -15.38 14.35 1.87
CA ARG A 48 -16.01 14.34 3.21
C ARG A 48 -15.33 15.29 4.18
N ILE A 49 -14.00 15.35 4.18
CA ILE A 49 -13.22 16.26 5.06
C ILE A 49 -13.60 17.73 4.81
N GLY A 50 -13.88 18.10 3.57
CA GLY A 50 -14.28 19.47 3.20
C GLY A 50 -15.70 19.87 3.61
N THR A 51 -16.53 18.91 4.07
CA THR A 51 -17.93 19.21 4.41
C THR A 51 -18.04 20.01 5.71
N ALA A 52 -18.98 20.97 5.76
CA ALA A 52 -19.21 21.79 6.95
C ALA A 52 -19.49 20.97 8.23
N LYS A 53 -20.08 19.78 8.09
CA LYS A 53 -20.33 18.85 9.20
C LYS A 53 -19.03 18.34 9.82
N VAL A 54 -18.02 18.05 9.02
CA VAL A 54 -16.73 17.53 9.47
C VAL A 54 -15.83 18.67 9.93
N VAL A 55 -15.77 19.77 9.18
CA VAL A 55 -14.98 20.97 9.52
C VAL A 55 -15.37 21.56 10.88
N ASN A 56 -16.67 21.61 11.20
CA ASN A 56 -17.14 22.18 12.45
C ASN A 56 -17.09 21.21 13.65
N SER A 57 -16.59 19.98 13.46
CA SER A 57 -16.54 18.96 14.51
C SER A 57 -15.12 18.38 14.63
N PRO A 58 -14.35 18.75 15.67
CA PRO A 58 -12.98 18.27 15.83
C PRO A 58 -12.85 16.75 15.88
N SER A 59 -13.82 16.05 16.48
CA SER A 59 -13.83 14.58 16.53
C SER A 59 -14.07 13.97 15.15
N LEU A 60 -15.04 14.47 14.39
CA LEU A 60 -15.28 13.99 13.03
C LEU A 60 -14.11 14.32 12.08
N MET A 61 -13.47 15.46 12.26
CA MET A 61 -12.27 15.85 11.52
C MET A 61 -11.12 14.87 11.80
N ALA A 62 -10.84 14.58 13.08
CA ALA A 62 -9.80 13.63 13.45
C ALA A 62 -10.05 12.23 12.88
N THR A 63 -11.30 11.73 12.97
CA THR A 63 -11.68 10.45 12.35
C THR A 63 -11.51 10.48 10.84
N ALA A 64 -12.00 11.51 10.16
CA ALA A 64 -11.92 11.59 8.70
C ALA A 64 -10.47 11.68 8.20
N CYS A 65 -9.59 12.39 8.90
CA CYS A 65 -8.15 12.40 8.60
C CYS A 65 -7.49 11.04 8.83
N SER A 66 -7.85 10.33 9.90
CA SER A 66 -7.37 8.98 10.16
C SER A 66 -7.82 8.00 9.08
N ASP A 67 -9.09 8.05 8.69
CA ASP A 67 -9.66 7.22 7.63
C ASP A 67 -8.96 7.50 6.29
N LEU A 68 -8.72 8.79 5.97
CA LEU A 68 -8.01 9.19 4.76
C LEU A 68 -6.57 8.65 4.75
N ALA A 69 -5.84 8.76 5.85
CA ALA A 69 -4.47 8.25 5.96
C ALA A 69 -4.42 6.73 5.76
N LEU A 70 -5.39 5.99 6.29
CA LEU A 70 -5.50 4.54 6.08
C LEU A 70 -5.79 4.20 4.61
N ALA A 71 -6.72 4.93 3.97
CA ALA A 71 -7.03 4.72 2.55
C ALA A 71 -5.83 5.03 1.65
N GLN A 72 -5.09 6.10 1.93
CA GLN A 72 -3.86 6.46 1.20
C GLN A 72 -2.77 5.40 1.38
N SER A 73 -2.57 4.90 2.60
CA SER A 73 -1.60 3.82 2.86
C SER A 73 -1.98 2.52 2.14
N GLU A 74 -3.28 2.22 2.00
CA GLU A 74 -3.73 1.07 1.23
C GLU A 74 -3.48 1.23 -0.26
N VAL A 75 -3.69 2.42 -0.82
CA VAL A 75 -3.31 2.74 -2.22
C VAL A 75 -1.81 2.50 -2.43
N GLU A 76 -0.95 3.04 -1.55
CA GLU A 76 0.50 2.84 -1.62
C GLU A 76 0.88 1.35 -1.53
N ARG A 77 0.26 0.60 -0.63
CA ARG A 77 0.50 -0.84 -0.46
C ARG A 77 0.11 -1.63 -1.71
N LEU A 78 -1.05 -1.31 -2.29
CA LEU A 78 -1.56 -1.95 -3.51
C LEU A 78 -0.68 -1.61 -4.72
N TYR A 79 -0.29 -0.34 -4.89
CA TYR A 79 0.67 0.07 -5.93
C TYR A 79 2.01 -0.64 -5.76
N GLY A 80 2.57 -0.70 -4.54
CA GLY A 80 3.83 -1.39 -4.29
C GLY A 80 3.76 -2.88 -4.65
N ARG A 81 2.65 -3.54 -4.31
CA ARG A 81 2.41 -4.94 -4.67
C ARG A 81 2.20 -5.13 -6.17
N TRP A 82 1.48 -4.23 -6.81
CA TRP A 82 1.27 -4.25 -8.26
C TRP A 82 2.60 -4.10 -8.98
N THR A 83 3.43 -3.13 -8.59
CA THR A 83 4.78 -2.93 -9.16
C THR A 83 5.64 -4.16 -9.00
N GLU A 84 5.72 -4.74 -7.78
CA GLU A 84 6.50 -5.96 -7.54
C GLU A 84 6.08 -7.11 -8.46
N LEU A 85 4.77 -7.34 -8.59
CA LEU A 85 4.25 -8.43 -9.41
C LEU A 85 4.41 -8.14 -10.91
N SER A 86 4.22 -6.90 -11.36
CA SER A 86 4.41 -6.46 -12.74
C SER A 86 5.87 -6.59 -13.19
N GLU A 87 6.83 -6.15 -12.37
CA GLU A 87 8.27 -6.32 -12.63
C GLU A 87 8.65 -7.81 -12.75
N ARG A 88 8.06 -8.66 -11.91
CA ARG A 88 8.30 -10.11 -11.96
C ARG A 88 7.56 -10.83 -13.08
N ALA A 89 6.43 -10.28 -13.55
CA ALA A 89 5.70 -10.76 -14.72
C ALA A 89 6.45 -10.47 -16.03
N GLY A 90 7.41 -9.53 -15.99
CA GLY A 90 8.17 -9.10 -17.16
C GLY A 90 7.49 -7.96 -17.91
N ALA A 91 6.96 -6.96 -17.18
CA ALA A 91 6.77 -5.63 -17.75
C ALA A 91 8.02 -5.15 -18.53
#